data_AF-A0A3C0K3N4-F1
#
_entry.id   AF-A0A3C0K3N4-F1
#
_cell.length_a   1.000
_cell.length_b   1.000
_cell.length_c   1.000
_cell.angle_alpha   90.00
_cell.angle_beta   90.00
_cell.angle_gamma   90.00
#
_symmetry.space_group_name_H-M   'P 1'
#
loop_
_entity.id
_entity.type
_entity.pdbx_description
1 polymer ?
#
loop_
_entity_poly.entity_id
_entity_poly.type
_entity_poly.pdbx_seq_one_letter_code
_entity_poly.pdbx_strand_id
1 'polypeptide(L)' 'VKGDTATGATKIVTLTTGLEVQVPLFIELGDIVRIDTRTGKYLTRV' A
#
# COMPACT_ATOMS: atom_id res chain seq x y z
N VAL A 1 -26.13 6.86 12.01
CA VAL A 1 -24.75 6.80 12.54
C VAL A 1 -23.80 7.17 11.41
N LYS A 2 -22.95 8.17 11.61
CA LYS A 2 -22.09 8.72 10.55
C LYS A 2 -21.00 7.72 10.20
N GLY A 3 -21.05 7.25 8.95
CA GLY A 3 -19.90 6.88 8.14
C GLY A 3 -19.14 5.66 8.61
N ASP A 4 -19.33 4.57 7.89
CA ASP A 4 -18.32 3.52 7.77
C ASP A 4 -16.97 4.17 7.47
N THR A 5 -16.15 4.40 8.51
CA THR A 5 -14.73 4.64 8.34
C THR A 5 -14.21 3.37 7.70
N ALA A 6 -14.08 3.39 6.37
CA ALA A 6 -13.49 2.31 5.59
C ALA A 6 -12.20 1.89 6.27
N THR A 7 -12.26 0.81 7.03
CA THR A 7 -11.21 0.34 7.91
C THR A 7 -10.10 -0.18 7.02
N GLY A 8 -9.17 0.70 6.65
CA GLY A 8 -7.86 0.37 6.09
C GLY A 8 -7.84 -0.80 5.12
N ALA A 9 -8.70 -0.80 4.09
CA ALA A 9 -8.59 -1.81 3.06
C ALA A 9 -7.26 -1.63 2.34
N THR A 10 -6.47 -2.69 2.29
CA THR A 10 -5.19 -2.76 1.60
C THR A 10 -5.34 -3.65 0.38
N LYS A 11 -4.75 -3.26 -0.75
CA LYS A 11 -4.58 -4.12 -1.90
C LYS A 11 -3.16 -4.66 -1.96
N ILE A 12 -3.02 -5.87 -2.49
CA ILE A 12 -1.72 -6.44 -2.82
C ILE A 12 -1.29 -5.86 -4.17
N VAL A 13 -0.09 -5.29 -4.23
CA VAL A 13 0.51 -4.80 -5.47
C VAL A 13 1.87 -5.43 -5.67
N THR A 14 2.21 -5.71 -6.92
CA THR A 14 3.54 -6.15 -7.32
C THR A 14 4.37 -4.91 -7.68
N LEU A 15 5.49 -4.74 -7.01
CA LEU A 15 6.44 -3.68 -7.34
C LEU A 15 7.23 -4.05 -8.60
N THR A 16 7.88 -3.06 -9.24
CA THR A 16 8.81 -3.28 -10.37
C THR A 16 9.93 -4.27 -10.04
N THR A 17 10.28 -4.42 -8.76
CA THR A 17 11.27 -5.39 -8.28
C THR A 17 10.76 -6.84 -8.26
N GLY A 18 9.46 -7.06 -8.50
CA GLY A 18 8.80 -8.37 -8.39
C GLY A 18 8.29 -8.70 -6.98
N LEU A 19 8.45 -7.80 -6.00
CA LEU A 19 7.99 -8.02 -4.64
C LEU A 19 6.49 -7.69 -4.51
N GLU A 20 5.71 -8.58 -3.92
CA GLU A 20 4.30 -8.36 -3.59
C GLU A 20 4.16 -7.74 -2.20
N VAL A 21 3.51 -6.58 -2.12
CA VAL A 21 3.34 -5.82 -0.87
C VAL A 21 1.90 -5.35 -0.69
N GLN A 22 1.45 -5.27 0.55
CA GLN A 22 0.14 -4.71 0.88
C GLN A 22 0.25 -3.18 0.99
N VAL A 23 -0.47 -2.48 0.13
CA VAL A 23 -0.55 -1.02 0.10
C VAL A 23 -1.99 -0.55 0.27
N PRO A 24 -2.22 0.67 0.78
CA PRO A 24 -3.56 1.24 0.85
C PRO A 24 -4.26 1.32 -0.52
N LEU A 25 -5.60 1.21 -0.54
CA LEU A 25 -6.38 1.26 -1.79
C LEU A 25 -6.15 2.51 -2.64
N PHE A 26 -5.80 3.65 -2.03
CA PHE A 26 -5.60 4.93 -2.72
C PHE A 26 -4.27 5.06 -3.46
N ILE A 27 -3.36 4.08 -3.36
CA ILE A 27 -2.09 4.09 -4.10
C ILE A 27 -2.34 3.74 -5.56
N GLU A 28 -1.88 4.56 -6.49
CA GLU A 28 -2.06 4.34 -7.93
C GLU A 28 -0.77 3.87 -8.62
N LEU A 29 -0.89 3.37 -9.86
CA LEU A 29 0.27 3.00 -10.67
C LEU A 29 1.05 4.28 -11.04
N GLY A 30 2.32 4.35 -10.63
CA GLY A 30 3.16 5.53 -10.79
C GLY A 30 3.42 6.29 -9.49
N ASP A 31 2.65 6.03 -8.42
CA ASP A 31 2.95 6.56 -7.10
C ASP A 31 4.25 5.97 -6.55
N ILE A 32 5.08 6.83 -5.96
CA ILE A 32 6.30 6.41 -5.29
C ILE A 32 5.98 6.10 -3.83
N VAL A 33 6.08 4.83 -3.48
CA VAL A 33 5.85 4.35 -2.11
C VAL A 33 7.15 3.86 -1.49
N ARG A 34 7.37 4.22 -0.22
CA ARG A 34 8.42 3.64 0.60
C ARG A 34 7.89 2.38 1.27
N ILE A 35 8.59 1.29 1.01
CA ILE A 35 8.34 -0.03 1.59
C ILE A 35 9.57 -0.50 2.36
N ASP A 36 9.33 -1.22 3.46
CA ASP A 36 10.37 -1.93 4.18
C ASP A 36 10.61 -3.29 3.50
N THR A 37 11.77 -3.47 2.89
CA THR A 37 12.15 -4.71 2.19
C THR A 37 12.45 -5.88 3.14
N ARG A 38 12.63 -5.62 4.44
CA ARG A 38 12.85 -6.68 5.44
C ARG A 38 11.55 -7.32 5.90
N THR A 39 10.50 -6.51 6.01
CA THR A 39 9.18 -6.95 6.49
C THR A 39 8.10 -7.01 5.41
N GLY A 40 8.38 -6.46 4.21
CA GLY A 40 7.41 -6.36 3.11
C GLY A 40 6.27 -5.36 3.38
N LYS A 41 6.41 -4.52 4.41
CA LYS A 41 5.35 -3.59 4.83
C LYS A 41 5.50 -2.23 4.17
N TYR A 42 4.37 -1.66 3.77
CA TYR A 42 4.27 -0.28 3.37
C TYR A 42 4.54 0.66 4.56
N LEU A 43 5.43 1.64 4.36
CA LEU A 43 5.78 2.62 5.38
C LEU A 43 5.08 3.96 5.12
N THR A 44 5.20 4.50 3.90
CA THR A 44 4.76 5.87 3.60
C THR A 44 4.71 6.13 2.09
N ARG A 45 3.85 7.05 1.65
CA ARG A 45 3.83 7.58 0.28
C ARG A 45 4.65 8.87 0.24
N VAL A 46 5.49 9.02 -0.79
CA VAL A 46 6.29 10.23 -1.03
C VAL A 46 5.61 11.09 -2.08
#